data_AF-A0A6N7VP34-F1
#
_entry.id   AF-A0A6N7VP34-F1
#
_cell.length_a   1.000
_cell.length_b   1.000
_cell.length_c   1.000
_cell.angle_alpha   90.00
_cell.angle_beta   90.00
_cell.angle_gamma   90.00
#
_symmetry.space_group_name_H-M   'P 1'
#
loop_
_entity.id
_entity.type
_entity.pdbx_description
1 polymer ?
#
loop_
_entity_poly.entity_id
_entity_poly.type
_entity_poly.pdbx_seq_one_letter_code
_entity_poly.pdbx_strand_id
1 'polypeptide(L)'
;MNENLIDKESQVKINFLKTQAERAFYLDEFKENVALALTEEQLRSGIVYPEIIERIKQSDVAYIKMKREIELKFLKPYIVEAERINVRYTLVDSLNLLGNIALVIVVKDAFDTNEREILIKDIREKFQEVGLYPEYVKYFGKKICEKHYSLVEEKLPGYEKKFKKLTIFNQLFGESCPICKIEKEKNKRW
;
A
#
# COMPACT_ATOMS: atom_id res chain seq x y z
N MET A 1 29.71 -39.93 -6.30
CA MET A 1 29.82 -39.49 -4.88
C MET A 1 30.89 -38.43 -4.77
N ASN A 2 30.47 -37.16 -4.70
CA ASN A 2 30.92 -36.15 -3.72
C ASN A 2 30.35 -34.78 -4.15
N GLU A 3 29.03 -34.68 -4.05
CA GLU A 3 28.32 -33.41 -3.98
C GLU A 3 28.44 -32.93 -2.53
N ASN A 4 29.39 -32.02 -2.24
CA ASN A 4 29.39 -31.11 -1.09
C ASN A 4 30.73 -30.35 -1.04
N LEU A 5 30.88 -29.35 -1.90
CA LEU A 5 32.04 -28.44 -1.88
C LEU A 5 31.59 -27.00 -2.11
N ILE A 6 30.62 -26.52 -1.31
CA ILE A 6 30.59 -25.08 -1.00
C ILE A 6 31.46 -24.95 0.25
N ASP A 7 32.67 -24.41 0.08
CA ASP A 7 33.54 -24.07 1.21
C ASP A 7 32.79 -23.11 2.16
N LYS A 8 33.03 -23.25 3.47
CA LYS A 8 32.34 -22.46 4.50
C LYS A 8 32.52 -20.95 4.28
N GLU A 9 33.66 -20.49 3.79
CA GLU A 9 33.88 -19.07 3.47
C GLU A 9 33.02 -18.61 2.29
N SER A 10 32.92 -19.45 1.26
CA SER A 10 32.05 -19.22 0.10
C SER A 10 30.56 -19.16 0.50
N GLN A 11 30.11 -20.02 1.41
CA GLN A 11 28.74 -19.99 1.93
C GLN A 11 28.44 -18.73 2.74
N VAL A 12 29.39 -18.29 3.59
CA VAL A 12 29.27 -17.04 4.36
C VAL A 12 29.19 -15.84 3.43
N LYS A 13 30.04 -15.80 2.39
CA LYS A 13 30.05 -14.72 1.39
C LYS A 13 28.74 -14.68 0.59
N ILE A 14 28.22 -15.83 0.17
CA ILE A 14 26.93 -15.92 -0.52
C ILE A 14 25.79 -15.44 0.38
N ASN A 15 25.76 -15.85 1.65
CA ASN A 15 24.73 -15.41 2.58
C ASN A 15 24.80 -13.90 2.83
N PHE A 16 26.00 -13.35 3.02
CA PHE A 16 26.22 -11.91 3.16
C PHE A 16 25.69 -11.13 1.94
N LEU A 17 26.01 -11.59 0.73
CA LEU A 17 25.53 -10.97 -0.51
C LEU A 17 24.00 -11.05 -0.65
N LYS A 18 23.39 -12.18 -0.25
CA LYS A 18 21.92 -12.33 -0.24
C LYS A 18 21.26 -11.37 0.73
N THR A 19 21.77 -11.26 1.95
CA THR A 19 21.28 -10.33 2.97
C THR A 19 21.45 -8.89 2.52
N GLN A 20 22.58 -8.53 1.93
CA GLN A 20 22.81 -7.19 1.39
C GLN A 20 21.83 -6.86 0.25
N ALA A 21 21.59 -7.81 -0.65
CA ALA A 21 20.62 -7.67 -1.72
C ALA A 21 19.20 -7.46 -1.16
N GLU A 22 18.79 -8.27 -0.18
CA GLU A 22 17.50 -8.13 0.49
C GLU A 22 17.32 -6.76 1.14
N ARG A 23 18.32 -6.29 1.89
CA ARG A 23 18.28 -4.96 2.52
C ARG A 23 18.15 -3.85 1.48
N ALA A 24 18.85 -3.96 0.37
CA ALA A 24 18.75 -2.99 -0.71
C ALA A 24 17.33 -2.90 -1.30
N PHE A 25 16.53 -3.98 -1.29
CA PHE A 25 15.13 -3.96 -1.71
C PHE A 25 14.19 -3.23 -0.74
N TYR A 26 14.50 -3.22 0.56
CA TYR A 26 13.60 -2.69 1.60
C TYR A 26 14.16 -1.42 2.27
N LEU A 27 14.79 -0.54 1.49
CA LEU A 27 15.33 0.75 1.99
C LEU A 27 16.36 0.57 3.12
N ASP A 28 17.24 -0.42 2.96
CA ASP A 28 18.30 -0.82 3.90
C ASP A 28 17.81 -1.53 5.18
N GLU A 29 16.57 -2.03 5.17
CA GLU A 29 15.97 -2.81 6.26
C GLU A 29 15.94 -4.31 5.98
N PHE A 30 16.01 -5.12 7.03
CA PHE A 30 15.74 -6.56 6.92
C PHE A 30 14.24 -6.79 6.74
N LYS A 31 13.86 -7.72 5.86
CA LYS A 31 12.46 -8.07 5.60
C LYS A 31 11.71 -8.48 6.86
N GLU A 32 12.38 -9.15 7.80
CA GLU A 32 11.82 -9.54 9.10
C GLU A 32 11.42 -8.35 9.97
N ASN A 33 11.95 -7.14 9.72
CA ASN A 33 11.58 -5.92 10.43
C ASN A 33 10.57 -5.08 9.64
N VAL A 34 10.24 -5.47 8.40
CA VAL A 34 9.25 -4.77 7.58
C VAL A 34 7.88 -5.36 7.83
N ALA A 35 6.96 -4.48 8.21
CA ALA A 35 5.56 -4.81 8.45
C ALA A 35 4.72 -4.73 7.18
N LEU A 36 4.85 -3.63 6.45
CA LEU A 36 4.19 -3.37 5.17
C LEU A 36 5.10 -2.50 4.31
N ALA A 37 4.95 -2.61 2.99
CA ALA A 37 5.66 -1.80 2.03
C ALA A 37 4.77 -1.37 0.85
N LEU A 38 5.10 -0.22 0.28
CA LEU A 38 4.53 0.28 -0.97
C LEU A 38 5.60 0.44 -2.04
N THR A 39 5.20 0.17 -3.28
CA THR A 39 6.02 0.44 -4.46
C THR A 39 5.96 1.92 -4.88
N GLU A 40 6.89 2.34 -5.73
CA GLU A 40 6.90 3.65 -6.37
C GLU A 40 5.62 3.89 -7.17
N GLU A 41 5.15 2.89 -7.90
CA GLU A 41 3.92 2.97 -8.70
C GLU A 41 2.70 3.22 -7.80
N GLN A 42 2.61 2.48 -6.68
CA GLN A 42 1.53 2.65 -5.72
C GLN A 42 1.52 4.04 -5.10
N LEU A 43 2.68 4.58 -4.72
CA LEU A 43 2.78 5.95 -4.20
C LEU A 43 2.43 7.00 -5.27
N ARG A 44 2.99 6.85 -6.48
CA ARG A 44 2.79 7.80 -7.60
C ARG A 44 1.37 7.76 -8.16
N SER A 45 0.60 6.70 -7.88
CA SER A 45 -0.84 6.66 -8.19
C SER A 45 -1.64 7.75 -7.47
N GLY A 46 -1.09 8.31 -6.37
CA GLY A 46 -1.76 9.29 -5.52
C GLY A 46 -2.83 8.68 -4.60
N ILE A 47 -3.02 7.36 -4.63
CA ILE A 47 -3.96 6.65 -3.78
C ILE A 47 -3.30 6.43 -2.41
N VAL A 48 -3.90 7.01 -1.36
CA VAL A 48 -3.45 6.75 0.02
C VAL A 48 -4.11 5.47 0.54
N TYR A 49 -3.32 4.43 0.76
CA TYR A 49 -3.77 3.12 1.24
C TYR A 49 -4.11 3.15 2.74
N PRO A 50 -5.38 2.92 3.14
CA PRO A 50 -5.79 2.88 4.55
C PRO A 50 -5.00 1.91 5.42
N GLU A 51 -4.57 0.76 4.89
CA GLU A 51 -3.83 -0.24 5.67
C GLU A 51 -2.46 0.27 6.11
N ILE A 52 -1.80 1.09 5.29
CA ILE A 52 -0.56 1.76 5.69
C ILE A 52 -0.84 2.72 6.84
N ILE A 53 -1.92 3.50 6.75
CA ILE A 53 -2.33 4.45 7.79
C ILE A 53 -2.67 3.72 9.10
N GLU A 54 -3.46 2.64 9.04
CA GLU A 54 -3.79 1.84 10.21
C GLU A 54 -2.58 1.09 10.79
N ARG A 55 -1.65 0.68 9.93
CA ARG A 55 -0.41 0.04 10.38
C ARG A 55 0.50 1.01 11.10
N ILE A 56 0.63 2.25 10.60
CA ILE A 56 1.42 3.32 11.24
C ILE A 56 0.95 3.56 12.68
N LYS A 57 -0.36 3.48 12.95
CA LYS A 57 -0.95 3.69 14.29
C LYS A 57 -0.63 2.62 15.33
N GLN A 58 -0.09 1.47 14.93
CA GLN A 58 0.17 0.38 15.86
C GLN A 58 1.40 0.68 16.72
N SER A 59 1.35 0.28 17.98
CA SER A 59 2.37 0.62 18.99
C SER A 59 3.74 -0.04 18.78
N ASP A 60 3.80 -1.10 17.98
CA ASP A 60 5.01 -1.86 17.64
C ASP A 60 5.78 -1.25 16.46
N VAL A 61 5.26 -0.19 15.82
CA VAL A 61 6.00 0.55 14.79
C VAL A 61 7.16 1.31 15.42
N ALA A 62 8.35 1.12 14.86
CA ALA A 62 9.55 1.85 15.22
C ALA A 62 9.66 3.16 14.43
N TYR A 63 9.57 3.08 13.10
CA TYR A 63 9.66 4.22 12.19
C TYR A 63 9.22 3.86 10.77
N ILE A 64 9.13 4.86 9.91
CA ILE A 64 8.82 4.73 8.48
C ILE A 64 10.04 5.16 7.67
N LYS A 65 10.44 4.38 6.66
CA LYS A 65 11.42 4.83 5.66
C LYS A 65 10.72 5.08 4.33
N MET A 66 11.13 6.14 3.64
CA MET A 66 10.61 6.52 2.32
C MET A 66 11.76 6.92 1.40
N LYS A 67 11.63 6.63 0.10
CA LYS A 67 12.57 7.12 -0.91
C LYS A 67 12.45 8.64 -1.08
N ARG A 68 13.59 9.35 -1.05
CA ARG A 68 13.65 10.81 -1.17
C ARG A 68 13.20 11.31 -2.55
N GLU A 69 13.37 10.50 -3.58
CA GLU A 69 13.07 10.83 -4.99
C GLU A 69 11.57 10.84 -5.30
N ILE A 70 10.74 10.37 -4.36
CA ILE A 70 9.29 10.49 -4.46
C ILE A 70 8.88 11.91 -4.11
N GLU A 71 8.12 12.54 -5.02
CA GLU A 71 7.61 13.89 -4.80
C GLU A 71 6.85 13.98 -3.47
N LEU A 72 7.14 15.01 -2.67
CA LEU A 72 6.59 15.20 -1.32
C LEU A 72 5.05 15.12 -1.30
N LYS A 73 4.36 15.54 -2.36
CA LYS A 73 2.89 15.46 -2.46
C LYS A 73 2.34 14.04 -2.26
N PHE A 74 3.08 13.02 -2.67
CA PHE A 74 2.70 11.61 -2.52
C PHE A 74 3.06 11.05 -1.14
N LEU A 75 4.13 11.56 -0.52
CA LEU A 75 4.57 11.14 0.81
C LEU A 75 3.81 11.85 1.94
N LYS A 76 3.33 13.07 1.69
CA LYS A 76 2.70 13.96 2.67
C LYS A 76 1.61 13.29 3.50
N PRO A 77 0.69 12.48 2.93
CA PRO A 77 -0.34 11.81 3.73
C PRO A 77 0.22 10.89 4.82
N TYR A 78 1.33 10.22 4.53
CA TYR A 78 2.00 9.30 5.47
C TYR A 78 2.85 10.06 6.49
N ILE A 79 3.52 11.14 6.07
CA ILE A 79 4.27 12.03 6.96
C ILE A 79 3.34 12.67 7.98
N VAL A 80 2.23 13.26 7.54
CA VAL A 80 1.25 13.91 8.42
C VAL A 80 0.69 12.92 9.43
N GLU A 81 0.42 11.69 9.01
CA GLU A 81 -0.05 10.66 9.93
C GLU A 81 1.03 10.28 10.95
N ALA A 82 2.27 10.06 10.51
CA ALA A 82 3.39 9.73 11.38
C ALA A 82 3.64 10.82 12.43
N GLU A 83 3.65 12.10 12.02
CA GLU A 83 3.78 13.25 12.91
C GLU A 83 2.64 13.31 13.93
N ARG A 84 1.40 13.08 13.50
CA ARG A 84 0.20 13.12 14.34
C ARG A 84 0.27 12.14 15.51
N ILE A 85 0.91 10.98 15.31
CA ILE A 85 1.05 9.93 16.33
C ILE A 85 2.48 9.80 16.88
N ASN A 86 3.37 10.74 16.54
CA ASN A 86 4.76 10.79 16.97
C ASN A 86 5.59 9.54 16.59
N VAL A 87 5.36 8.98 15.40
CA VAL A 87 6.21 7.97 14.78
C VAL A 87 7.29 8.65 13.94
N ARG A 88 8.55 8.23 14.12
CA ARG A 88 9.67 8.78 13.36
C ARG A 88 9.57 8.38 11.88
N TYR A 89 10.01 9.26 10.99
CA TYR A 89 10.14 8.93 9.57
C TYR A 89 11.49 9.43 9.01
N THR A 90 12.00 8.73 8.00
CA THR A 90 13.30 9.02 7.38
C THR A 90 13.19 8.98 5.86
N LEU A 91 13.80 9.96 5.18
CA LEU A 91 13.96 9.97 3.72
C LEU A 91 15.35 9.43 3.34
N VAL A 92 15.38 8.33 2.59
CA VAL A 92 16.59 7.59 2.20
C VAL A 92 16.90 7.85 0.72
N ASP A 93 18.19 8.01 0.39
CA ASP A 93 18.67 8.16 -0.98
C ASP A 93 18.73 6.81 -1.71
N SER A 94 18.39 6.79 -3.00
CA SER A 94 18.24 5.57 -3.79
C SER A 94 19.53 4.99 -4.38
N LEU A 95 20.68 5.65 -4.25
CA LEU A 95 21.92 5.30 -4.96
C LEU A 95 22.36 3.83 -4.80
N ASN A 96 22.04 3.19 -3.67
CA ASN A 96 22.39 1.81 -3.37
C ASN A 96 21.17 0.89 -3.16
N LEU A 97 19.97 1.37 -3.52
CA LEU A 97 18.72 0.63 -3.33
C LEU A 97 18.36 -0.15 -4.59
N LEU A 98 17.81 -1.35 -4.41
CA LEU A 98 17.33 -2.22 -5.47
C LEU A 98 15.80 -2.23 -5.50
N GLY A 99 15.23 -2.49 -6.68
CA GLY A 99 13.78 -2.63 -6.85
C GLY A 99 12.99 -1.33 -6.71
N ASN A 100 11.67 -1.49 -6.72
CA ASN A 100 10.70 -0.39 -6.80
C ASN A 100 10.00 -0.10 -5.47
N ILE A 101 10.46 -0.62 -4.34
CA ILE A 101 9.91 -0.26 -3.02
C ILE A 101 10.32 1.18 -2.71
N ALA A 102 9.38 1.93 -2.13
CA ALA A 102 9.56 3.36 -1.89
C ALA A 102 9.00 3.85 -0.56
N LEU A 103 8.25 3.01 0.14
CA LEU A 103 7.87 3.22 1.53
C LEU A 103 7.88 1.87 2.24
N VAL A 104 8.47 1.82 3.43
CA VAL A 104 8.40 0.67 4.34
C VAL A 104 8.03 1.13 5.75
N ILE A 105 7.17 0.36 6.42
CA ILE A 105 6.90 0.51 7.86
C ILE A 105 7.77 -0.51 8.59
N VAL A 106 8.60 -0.01 9.50
CA VAL A 106 9.55 -0.82 10.27
C VAL A 106 9.02 -1.02 11.69
N VAL A 107 9.07 -2.25 12.18
CA VAL A 107 8.68 -2.62 13.55
C VAL A 107 9.86 -2.62 14.50
N LYS A 108 9.58 -2.57 15.81
CA LYS A 108 10.57 -2.62 16.89
C LYS A 108 11.20 -4.01 17.01
N ASP A 109 10.37 -5.05 16.90
CA ASP A 109 10.76 -6.44 17.08
C ASP A 109 10.58 -7.19 15.77
N ALA A 110 11.60 -7.96 15.38
CA ALA A 110 11.55 -8.79 14.18
C ALA A 110 10.40 -9.80 14.25
N PHE A 111 9.77 -10.07 13.11
CA PHE A 111 8.81 -11.15 13.00
C PHE A 111 9.52 -12.50 12.85
N ASP A 112 8.96 -13.55 13.47
CA ASP A 112 9.55 -14.89 13.48
C ASP A 112 9.68 -15.57 12.09
N THR A 113 8.93 -15.09 11.09
CA THR A 113 8.89 -15.68 9.75
C THR A 113 9.00 -14.63 8.65
N ASN A 114 9.75 -15.00 7.60
CA ASN A 114 9.95 -14.21 6.39
C ASN A 114 8.96 -14.54 5.26
N GLU A 115 8.02 -15.49 5.45
CA GLU A 115 7.04 -15.91 4.44
C GLU A 115 5.79 -14.99 4.37
N ARG A 116 5.84 -13.84 5.01
CA ARG A 116 4.71 -12.91 5.11
C ARG A 116 4.56 -12.06 3.84
N GLU A 117 3.30 -11.79 3.48
CA GLU A 117 2.96 -10.83 2.43
C GLU A 117 3.10 -9.39 2.98
N ILE A 118 4.12 -8.69 2.49
CA ILE A 118 4.48 -7.33 2.95
C ILE A 118 3.96 -6.27 1.97
N LEU A 119 3.83 -6.63 0.70
CA LEU A 119 3.34 -5.73 -0.34
C LEU A 119 1.83 -5.69 -0.32
N ILE A 120 1.30 -4.47 -0.34
CA ILE A 120 -0.13 -4.31 -0.52
C ILE A 120 -0.49 -4.66 -1.96
N LYS A 121 -1.56 -5.41 -2.15
CA LYS A 121 -2.10 -5.77 -3.47
C LYS A 121 -2.53 -4.55 -4.27
N ASP A 122 -2.67 -4.72 -5.58
CA ASP A 122 -3.21 -3.65 -6.42
C ASP A 122 -4.64 -3.31 -5.99
N ILE A 123 -4.96 -2.02 -5.99
CA ILE A 123 -6.26 -1.55 -5.51
C ILE A 123 -7.42 -2.13 -6.32
N ARG A 124 -7.26 -2.34 -7.63
CA ARG A 124 -8.31 -2.93 -8.47
C ARG A 124 -8.57 -4.38 -8.09
N GLU A 125 -7.50 -5.11 -7.81
CA GLU A 125 -7.55 -6.50 -7.36
C GLU A 125 -8.29 -6.60 -6.02
N LYS A 126 -8.01 -5.69 -5.08
CA LYS A 126 -8.74 -5.62 -3.80
C LYS A 126 -10.24 -5.40 -3.97
N PHE A 127 -10.65 -4.51 -4.87
CA PHE A 127 -12.08 -4.32 -5.18
C PHE A 127 -12.68 -5.60 -5.76
N GLN A 128 -11.95 -6.29 -6.66
CA GLN A 128 -12.41 -7.53 -7.27
C GLN A 128 -12.57 -8.66 -6.26
N GLU A 129 -11.61 -8.85 -5.34
CA GLU A 129 -11.61 -9.91 -4.33
C GLU A 129 -12.84 -9.84 -3.40
N VAL A 130 -13.32 -8.63 -3.12
CA VAL A 130 -14.53 -8.43 -2.29
C VAL A 130 -15.83 -8.40 -3.12
N GLY A 131 -15.76 -8.75 -4.40
CA GLY A 131 -16.90 -8.80 -5.31
C GLY A 131 -17.42 -7.42 -5.71
N LEU A 132 -16.55 -6.41 -5.77
CA LEU A 132 -16.85 -5.08 -6.30
C LEU A 132 -16.17 -4.89 -7.67
N TYR A 133 -16.70 -3.96 -8.44
CA TYR A 133 -16.13 -3.64 -9.75
C TYR A 133 -14.78 -2.92 -9.60
N PRO A 134 -13.71 -3.37 -10.28
CA PRO A 134 -12.42 -2.67 -10.33
C PRO A 134 -12.54 -1.21 -10.78
N GLU A 135 -13.56 -0.87 -11.55
CA GLU A 135 -13.81 0.47 -12.06
C GLU A 135 -14.12 1.50 -10.96
N TYR A 136 -14.47 1.08 -9.73
CA TYR A 136 -14.62 2.00 -8.60
C TYR A 136 -13.39 2.91 -8.42
N VAL A 137 -12.19 2.37 -8.65
CA VAL A 137 -10.92 3.09 -8.52
C VAL A 137 -10.86 4.32 -9.43
N LYS A 138 -11.50 4.28 -10.61
CA LYS A 138 -11.54 5.41 -11.55
C LYS A 138 -12.34 6.60 -11.04
N TYR A 139 -13.17 6.39 -10.02
CA TYR A 139 -14.08 7.40 -9.47
C TYR A 139 -13.68 7.88 -8.08
N PHE A 140 -12.45 7.61 -7.63
CA PHE A 140 -11.92 8.27 -6.44
C PHE A 140 -12.00 9.81 -6.56
N GLY A 141 -12.41 10.46 -5.48
CA GLY A 141 -12.72 11.88 -5.39
C GLY A 141 -14.08 12.29 -5.97
N LYS A 142 -14.77 11.40 -6.69
CA LYS A 142 -16.12 11.65 -7.24
C LYS A 142 -17.19 11.29 -6.22
N LYS A 143 -18.40 11.79 -6.48
CA LYS A 143 -19.57 11.52 -5.65
C LYS A 143 -20.22 10.19 -6.06
N ILE A 144 -20.57 9.35 -5.10
CA ILE A 144 -21.34 8.10 -5.30
C ILE A 144 -22.57 8.08 -4.39
N CYS A 145 -23.59 7.28 -4.74
CA CYS A 145 -24.81 7.21 -3.95
C CYS A 145 -24.58 6.47 -2.62
N GLU A 146 -25.48 6.68 -1.65
CA GLU A 146 -25.38 6.06 -0.33
C GLU A 146 -25.24 4.54 -0.39
N LYS A 147 -26.05 3.88 -1.25
CA LYS A 147 -25.95 2.43 -1.48
C LYS A 147 -24.53 1.98 -1.82
N HIS A 148 -23.89 2.64 -2.78
CA HIS A 148 -22.54 2.26 -3.22
C HIS A 148 -21.47 2.67 -2.22
N TYR A 149 -21.68 3.76 -1.49
CA TYR A 149 -20.80 4.17 -0.40
C TYR A 149 -20.79 3.13 0.72
N SER A 150 -21.97 2.76 1.23
CA SER A 150 -22.12 1.74 2.27
C SER A 150 -21.57 0.39 1.85
N LEU A 151 -21.71 0.03 0.57
CA LEU A 151 -21.15 -1.21 0.05
C LEU A 151 -19.62 -1.23 0.08
N VAL A 152 -18.95 -0.09 -0.21
CA VAL A 152 -17.49 0.01 -0.05
C VAL A 152 -17.11 0.00 1.43
N GLU A 153 -17.86 0.71 2.28
CA GLU A 153 -17.60 0.78 3.72
C GLU A 153 -17.68 -0.61 4.38
N GLU A 154 -18.66 -1.43 4.00
CA GLU A 154 -18.85 -2.79 4.51
C GLU A 154 -17.75 -3.75 4.01
N LYS A 155 -17.45 -3.71 2.72
CA LYS A 155 -16.58 -4.71 2.08
C LYS A 155 -15.10 -4.35 2.09
N LEU A 156 -14.77 -3.07 2.09
CA LEU A 156 -13.41 -2.56 1.99
C LEU A 156 -13.25 -1.29 2.85
N PRO A 157 -13.33 -1.43 4.19
CA PRO A 157 -13.37 -0.29 5.12
C PRO A 157 -12.15 0.62 4.98
N GLY A 158 -12.39 1.92 5.12
CA GLY A 158 -11.44 3.02 4.90
C GLY A 158 -11.41 3.53 3.45
N TYR A 159 -11.81 2.73 2.46
CA TYR A 159 -11.83 3.15 1.06
C TYR A 159 -13.09 3.93 0.67
N GLU A 160 -14.17 3.84 1.45
CA GLU A 160 -15.37 4.65 1.28
C GLU A 160 -15.04 6.15 1.36
N LYS A 161 -14.08 6.53 2.22
CA LYS A 161 -13.59 7.91 2.38
C LYS A 161 -12.89 8.46 1.13
N LYS A 162 -12.55 7.59 0.17
CA LYS A 162 -12.03 8.01 -1.15
C LYS A 162 -13.12 8.56 -2.05
N PHE A 163 -14.39 8.38 -1.70
CA PHE A 163 -15.52 8.91 -2.42
C PHE A 163 -16.21 10.02 -1.63
N LYS A 164 -16.93 10.88 -2.35
CA LYS A 164 -17.85 11.85 -1.73
C LYS A 164 -19.24 11.24 -1.70
N LYS A 165 -20.04 11.49 -0.66
CA LYS A 165 -21.45 11.09 -0.65
C LYS A 165 -22.25 12.01 -1.58
N LEU A 166 -23.09 11.44 -2.44
CA LEU A 166 -24.12 12.19 -3.15
C LEU A 166 -25.19 12.63 -2.14
N THR A 167 -25.47 13.93 -2.09
CA THR A 167 -26.60 14.47 -1.35
C THR A 167 -27.84 14.59 -2.26
N ILE A 168 -29.02 14.69 -1.66
CA ILE A 168 -30.31 14.82 -2.37
C ILE A 168 -30.32 16.01 -3.34
N PHE A 169 -29.69 17.14 -2.96
CA PHE A 169 -29.53 18.30 -3.83
C PHE A 169 -28.73 17.98 -5.10
N ASN A 170 -27.67 17.16 -5.02
CA ASN A 170 -26.88 16.79 -6.19
C ASN A 170 -27.71 16.00 -7.22
N GLN A 171 -28.62 15.14 -6.75
CA GLN A 171 -29.50 14.36 -7.61
C GLN A 171 -30.53 15.22 -8.34
N LEU A 172 -31.04 16.28 -7.69
CA LEU A 172 -31.93 17.28 -8.30
C LEU A 172 -31.26 18.06 -9.43
N PHE A 173 -29.94 18.25 -9.40
CA PHE A 173 -29.17 18.87 -10.48
C PHE A 173 -28.62 17.87 -11.51
N GLY A 174 -29.10 16.63 -11.51
CA GLY A 174 -28.73 15.61 -12.51
C GLY A 174 -27.40 14.90 -12.26
N GLU A 175 -26.74 15.13 -11.12
CA GLU A 175 -25.58 14.32 -10.75
C GLU A 175 -26.03 12.88 -10.47
N SER A 176 -25.40 11.93 -11.17
CA SER A 176 -25.73 10.52 -11.08
C SER A 176 -24.53 9.72 -10.60
N CYS A 177 -24.79 8.70 -9.79
CA CYS A 177 -23.74 7.81 -9.33
C CYS A 177 -23.11 7.10 -10.54
N PRO A 178 -21.79 7.24 -10.78
CA PRO A 178 -21.13 6.60 -11.91
C PRO A 178 -21.18 5.06 -11.80
N ILE A 179 -21.17 4.53 -10.58
CA ILE A 179 -21.24 3.09 -10.35
C ILE A 179 -22.60 2.52 -10.72
N CYS A 180 -23.71 3.23 -10.44
CA CYS A 180 -25.03 2.83 -10.93
C CYS A 180 -25.07 2.70 -12.46
N LYS A 181 -24.31 3.54 -13.20
CA LYS A 181 -24.23 3.44 -14.66
C LYS A 181 -23.48 2.18 -15.09
N ILE A 182 -22.35 1.89 -14.44
CA ILE A 182 -21.57 0.67 -14.69
C ILE A 182 -22.41 -0.59 -14.43
N GLU A 183 -23.12 -0.64 -13.31
CA GLU A 183 -24.03 -1.75 -13.00
C GLU A 183 -25.09 -1.93 -14.09
N LYS A 184 -25.72 -0.83 -14.55
CA LYS A 184 -26.70 -0.88 -15.63
C LYS A 184 -26.10 -1.35 -16.95
N GLU A 185 -24.91 -0.88 -17.31
CA GLU A 185 -24.23 -1.26 -18.56
C GLU A 185 -23.78 -2.72 -18.54
N LYS A 186 -23.23 -3.19 -17.43
CA LYS A 186 -22.79 -4.58 -17.28
C LYS A 186 -23.96 -5.55 -17.18
N ASN A 187 -25.04 -5.17 -16.49
CA ASN A 187 -26.23 -6.02 -16.36
C ASN A 187 -27.11 -6.02 -17.64
N LYS A 188 -26.97 -5.05 -18.54
CA LYS A 188 -27.61 -5.05 -19.87
C LYS A 188 -26.91 -5.91 -20.91
N ARG A 189 -25.68 -6.36 -20.63
CA ARG A 189 -24.90 -7.22 -21.54
C ARG A 189 -25.18 -8.72 -21.34
N TRP A 190 -26.21 -9.06 -20.56
CA TRP A 190 -26.71 -10.40 -20.30
C TRP A 190 -28.19 -10.47 -20.62
#